data_AF-A0A562RDB4-F1
#
_entry.id   AF-A0A562RDB4-F1
#
_cell.length_a   1.000
_cell.length_b   1.000
_cell.length_c   1.000
_cell.angle_alpha   90.00
_cell.angle_beta   90.00
_cell.angle_gamma   90.00
#
_symmetry.space_group_name_H-M   'P 1'
#
loop_
_entity.id
_entity.type
_entity.pdbx_description
1 polymer ?
#
loop_
_entity_poly.entity_id
_entity_poly.type
_entity_poly.pdbx_seq_one_letter_code
_entity_poly.pdbx_strand_id
1 'polypeptide(L)' 'MSTSAVLKPAATQPDLAAVKQRQHGAWSSGDYAVVGTTLQIVGEQLCEALDIRAGSKVLDVAAGNGNATLAAARRW' A
#
# COMPACT_ATOMS: atom_id res chain seq x y z
N MET A 1 27.42 32.96 29.99
CA MET A 1 26.05 32.88 29.45
C MET A 1 25.74 31.42 29.18
N SER A 2 24.80 30.82 29.91
CA SER A 2 24.44 29.41 29.77
C SER A 2 23.23 29.30 28.86
N THR A 3 23.38 28.72 27.67
CA THR A 3 22.28 28.46 26.74
C THR A 3 21.55 27.21 27.20
N SER A 4 20.34 27.36 27.74
CA SER A 4 19.41 26.25 27.94
C SER A 4 18.97 25.70 26.59
N ALA A 5 19.29 24.43 26.31
CA ALA A 5 18.69 23.70 25.21
C ALA A 5 17.22 23.40 25.57
N VAL A 6 16.29 23.84 24.74
CA VAL A 6 14.87 23.46 24.84
C VAL A 6 14.76 22.00 24.44
N LEU A 7 14.40 21.12 25.39
CA LEU A 7 14.12 19.72 25.11
C LEU A 7 12.91 19.62 24.18
N LYS A 8 13.08 18.98 23.02
CA LYS A 8 11.98 18.65 22.11
C LYS A 8 11.03 17.69 22.83
N PRO A 9 9.70 17.95 22.90
CA PRO A 9 8.78 17.03 23.52
C PRO A 9 8.91 15.64 22.87
N ALA A 10 9.05 14.60 23.68
CA ALA A 10 9.01 13.23 23.18
C ALA A 10 7.61 13.00 22.58
N ALA A 11 7.55 12.73 21.28
CA ALA A 11 6.29 12.41 20.63
C ALA A 11 5.71 11.15 21.27
N THR A 12 4.47 11.22 21.77
CA THR A 12 3.73 10.04 22.25
C THR A 12 3.63 9.05 21.11
N GLN A 13 4.12 7.82 21.32
CA GLN A 13 4.01 6.80 20.29
C GLN A 13 2.52 6.42 20.11
N PRO A 14 2.05 6.29 18.85
CA PRO A 14 0.69 5.83 18.59
C PRO A 14 0.47 4.43 19.17
N ASP A 15 -0.73 4.17 19.69
CA ASP A 15 -1.15 2.81 20.00
C ASP A 15 -1.33 2.02 18.70
N LEU A 16 -0.29 1.29 18.31
CA LEU A 16 -0.29 0.49 17.09
C LEU A 16 -1.26 -0.70 17.16
N ALA A 17 -1.59 -1.19 18.36
CA ALA A 17 -2.55 -2.28 18.51
C ALA A 17 -3.97 -1.78 18.18
N ALA A 18 -4.36 -0.64 18.75
CA ALA A 18 -5.64 -0.01 18.45
C ALA A 18 -5.76 0.44 16.98
N VAL A 19 -4.65 0.87 16.36
CA VAL A 19 -4.63 1.19 14.92
C VAL A 19 -4.83 -0.06 14.07
N LYS A 20 -4.05 -1.12 14.33
CA LYS A 20 -4.14 -2.37 13.57
C LYS A 20 -5.52 -3.02 13.68
N GLN A 21 -6.14 -3.00 14.85
CA GLN A 21 -7.49 -3.53 15.04
C GLN A 21 -8.52 -2.78 14.18
N ARG A 22 -8.46 -1.44 14.17
CA ARG A 22 -9.35 -0.62 13.34
C ARG A 22 -9.10 -0.82 11.85
N GLN A 23 -7.84 -0.88 11.44
CA GLN A 23 -7.47 -1.17 10.05
C GLN A 23 -7.99 -2.53 9.63
N HIS A 24 -7.78 -3.58 10.43
CA HIS A 24 -8.28 -4.91 10.15
C HIS A 24 -9.80 -4.90 9.93
N GLY A 25 -10.57 -4.28 10.84
CA GLY A 25 -12.01 -4.15 10.68
C GLY A 25 -12.42 -3.46 9.38
N ALA A 26 -11.78 -2.34 9.04
CA ALA A 26 -12.06 -1.60 7.80
C ALA A 26 -11.69 -2.39 6.54
N TRP A 27 -10.55 -3.09 6.54
CA TRP A 27 -10.12 -3.91 5.41
C TRP A 27 -10.92 -5.21 5.30
N SER A 28 -11.51 -5.73 6.37
CA SER A 28 -12.34 -6.93 6.33
C SER A 28 -13.77 -6.68 5.87
N SER A 29 -14.24 -5.43 5.81
CA SER A 29 -15.61 -5.11 5.43
C SER A 29 -15.86 -5.00 3.92
N GLY A 30 -14.81 -5.06 3.10
CA GLY A 30 -14.92 -4.87 1.65
C GLY A 30 -15.32 -6.14 0.89
N ASP A 31 -16.18 -5.99 -0.13
CA ASP A 31 -16.34 -7.00 -1.19
C ASP A 31 -15.27 -6.77 -2.25
N TYR A 32 -14.15 -7.48 -2.13
CA TYR A 32 -13.05 -7.28 -3.04
C TYR A 32 -13.23 -7.97 -4.40
N ALA A 33 -14.24 -8.82 -4.60
CA ALA A 33 -14.55 -9.32 -5.93
C ALA A 33 -15.07 -8.16 -6.81
N VAL A 34 -15.96 -7.34 -6.25
CA VAL A 34 -16.46 -6.13 -6.92
C VAL A 34 -15.36 -5.08 -7.04
N VAL A 35 -14.66 -4.74 -5.95
CA VAL A 35 -13.59 -3.73 -6.01
C VAL A 35 -12.47 -4.15 -6.97
N GLY A 36 -12.06 -5.42 -6.92
CA GLY A 36 -11.02 -5.97 -7.79
C GLY A 36 -11.34 -5.80 -9.26
N THR A 37 -12.54 -6.18 -9.69
CA THR A 37 -12.95 -6.05 -11.10
C THR A 37 -13.01 -4.58 -11.55
N THR A 38 -13.49 -3.67 -10.72
CA THR A 38 -13.58 -2.24 -11.07
C THR A 38 -12.22 -1.55 -11.23
N LEU A 39 -11.20 -1.99 -10.48
CA LEU A 39 -9.88 -1.34 -10.45
C LEU A 39 -8.82 -2.03 -11.34
N GLN A 40 -9.19 -3.08 -12.07
CA GLN A 40 -8.23 -3.85 -12.87
C GLN A 40 -7.50 -2.99 -13.91
N ILE A 41 -8.22 -2.07 -14.57
CA ILE A 41 -7.63 -1.17 -15.57
C ILE A 41 -6.54 -0.25 -14.99
N VAL A 42 -6.66 0.11 -13.71
CA VAL A 42 -5.65 0.96 -13.03
C VAL A 42 -4.33 0.20 -12.89
N GLY A 43 -4.38 -1.11 -12.59
CA GLY A 43 -3.20 -1.96 -12.55
C GLY A 43 -2.48 -2.03 -13.90
N GLU A 44 -3.25 -2.17 -14.99
CA GLU A 44 -2.72 -2.16 -16.35
C GLU A 44 -2.09 -0.82 -16.72
N GLN A 45 -2.78 0.29 -16.46
CA GLN A 45 -2.25 1.63 -16.75
C GLN A 45 -1.01 1.95 -15.93
N LEU A 46 -0.95 1.52 -14.67
CA LEU A 46 0.23 1.70 -13.83
C LEU A 46 1.44 0.94 -14.39
N CYS A 47 1.26 -0.33 -14.76
CA CYS A 47 2.35 -1.13 -15.32
C CYS A 47 2.84 -0.57 -16.68
N GLU A 48 1.95 0.06 -17.45
CA GLU A 48 2.30 0.74 -18.70
C GLU A 48 3.13 2.00 -18.42
N ALA A 49 2.66 2.83 -17.49
CA ALA A 49 3.34 4.07 -17.11
C ALA A 49 4.73 3.81 -16.49
N LEU A 50 4.89 2.68 -15.79
CA LEU A 50 6.17 2.26 -15.23
C LEU A 50 7.08 1.55 -16.24
N ASP A 51 6.60 1.25 -17.45
CA ASP A 51 7.32 0.49 -18.48
C ASP A 51 7.89 -0.83 -17.94
N ILE A 52 7.05 -1.62 -17.28
CA ILE A 52 7.45 -2.93 -16.77
C ILE A 52 7.66 -3.90 -17.95
N ARG A 53 8.87 -4.47 -18.01
CA ARG A 53 9.29 -5.40 -19.09
C ARG A 53 9.53 -6.81 -18.58
N ALA A 54 9.51 -7.78 -19.49
CA ALA A 54 9.84 -9.17 -19.21
C ALA A 54 11.19 -9.30 -18.47
N GLY A 55 11.22 -10.17 -17.45
CA GLY A 55 12.40 -10.37 -16.60
C GLY A 55 12.55 -9.37 -15.45
N SER A 56 11.67 -8.38 -15.33
CA SER A 56 11.66 -7.46 -14.18
C SER A 56 11.32 -8.19 -12.88
N LYS A 57 11.95 -7.77 -11.78
CA LYS A 57 11.59 -8.19 -10.42
C LYS A 57 10.76 -7.08 -9.78
N VAL A 58 9.53 -7.39 -9.37
CA VAL A 58 8.56 -6.42 -8.87
C VAL A 58 8.05 -6.85 -7.49
N LEU A 59 7.89 -5.89 -6.59
CA LEU A 59 7.22 -6.08 -5.30
C LEU A 59 5.95 -5.22 -5.27
N ASP A 60 4.79 -5.87 -5.18
CA ASP A 60 3.50 -5.22 -5.01
C ASP A 60 3.15 -5.16 -3.50
N VAL A 61 3.36 -3.99 -2.90
CA VAL A 61 3.09 -3.77 -1.47
C VAL A 61 1.61 -3.46 -1.28
N ALA A 62 0.96 -4.21 -0.38
CA ALA A 62 -0.49 -4.16 -0.18
C ALA A 62 -1.28 -4.60 -1.44
N ALA A 63 -0.81 -5.67 -2.10
CA ALA A 63 -1.37 -6.19 -3.34
C ALA A 63 -2.89 -6.46 -3.32
N GLY A 64 -3.48 -6.70 -2.14
CA GLY A 64 -4.91 -6.95 -2.00
C GLY A 64 -5.36 -8.10 -2.90
N ASN A 65 -6.27 -7.83 -3.83
CA ASN A 65 -6.76 -8.80 -4.83
C ASN A 65 -5.83 -9.03 -6.02
N GLY A 66 -4.66 -8.38 -6.04
CA GLY A 66 -3.59 -8.64 -6.99
C GLY A 66 -3.77 -7.99 -8.35
N ASN A 67 -4.56 -6.93 -8.49
CA ASN A 67 -4.77 -6.27 -9.79
C ASN A 67 -3.46 -5.80 -10.43
N ALA A 68 -2.60 -5.10 -9.67
CA ALA A 68 -1.31 -4.64 -10.17
C ALA A 68 -0.32 -5.82 -10.34
N THR A 69 -0.27 -6.74 -9.37
CA THR A 69 0.52 -7.98 -9.47
C THR A 69 0.22 -8.76 -10.76
N LEU A 70 -1.06 -9.00 -11.07
CA LEU A 70 -1.47 -9.76 -12.24
C LEU A 70 -1.19 -9.00 -13.54
N ALA A 71 -1.43 -7.68 -13.57
CA ALA A 71 -1.07 -6.84 -14.71
C ALA A 71 0.44 -6.88 -14.99
N ALA A 72 1.28 -6.80 -13.95
CA ALA A 72 2.73 -6.90 -14.08
C ALA A 72 3.18 -8.28 -14.56
N ALA A 73 2.53 -9.36 -14.10
CA ALA A 73 2.91 -10.74 -14.40
C ALA A 73 2.44 -11.25 -15.77
N ARG A 74 1.31 -10.74 -16.30
CA ARG A 74 0.72 -11.22 -17.57
C ARG A 74 1.27 -10.53 -18.81
N ARG A 75 2.01 -9.44 -18.64
CA ARG A 75 2.61 -8.72 -19.76
C ARG A 75 3.83 -9.51 -20.25
N TRP A 76 3.76 -9.92 -21.53
CA TRP A 76 4.78 -10.61 -22.33
C TRP A 76 4.94 -12.11 -22.05
#